data_AF-A0A962H8N1-F1
#
_entry.id   AF-A0A962H8N1-F1
#
_cell.length_a   1.000
_cell.length_b   1.000
_cell.length_c   1.000
_cell.angle_alpha   90.00
_cell.angle_beta   90.00
_cell.angle_gamma   90.00
#
_symmetry.space_group_name_H-M   'P 1'
#
loop_
_entity.id
_entity.type
_entity.pdbx_description
1 polymer ?
#
loop_
_entity_poly.entity_id
_entity_poly.type
_entity_poly.pdbx_seq_one_letter_code
_entity_poly.pdbx_strand_id
1 'polypeptide(L)'
;MEPQDDTMREPSLLDALLPLLTLVVMLYLSVELYGEDSSYGANQIALLVASFVAALIGLKNGLSWEAVEDAIVHGVSMATKATFILLMVGALIGTWILAGIVPTLIDYGMSILSPSIFYAASCLICAIVGLAIGSSWTVAGTIGIALIAIAGAMGLSPEITAGAVISGAYF
;
A
#
# COMPACT_ATOMS: atom_id res chain seq x y z
N MET A 1 -38.05 12.43 9.10
CA MET A 1 -37.93 11.57 7.91
C MET A 1 -37.61 12.53 6.77
N GLU A 2 -36.33 12.77 6.51
CA GLU A 2 -35.92 13.52 5.33
C GLU A 2 -36.36 12.74 4.08
N PRO A 3 -36.84 13.42 3.03
CA PRO A 3 -37.24 12.74 1.80
C PRO A 3 -36.00 12.10 1.18
N GLN A 4 -36.02 10.79 0.95
CA GLN A 4 -35.03 10.12 0.11
C GLN A 4 -35.14 10.70 -1.30
N ASP A 5 -34.07 11.31 -1.78
CA ASP A 5 -33.96 11.87 -3.12
C ASP A 5 -33.96 10.71 -4.14
N ASP A 6 -35.03 10.65 -4.94
CA ASP A 6 -35.36 9.59 -5.94
C ASP A 6 -34.46 9.64 -7.19
N THR A 7 -33.27 10.22 -7.08
CA THR A 7 -32.38 10.55 -8.21
C THR A 7 -31.03 9.82 -8.18
N MET A 8 -30.68 9.13 -7.09
CA MET A 8 -29.45 8.34 -7.01
C MET A 8 -29.57 7.06 -7.84
N ARG A 9 -28.71 6.94 -8.85
CA ARG A 9 -28.61 5.78 -9.73
C ARG A 9 -27.43 4.92 -9.31
N GLU A 10 -27.63 3.61 -9.27
CA GLU A 10 -26.52 2.69 -9.08
C GLU A 10 -25.51 2.84 -10.22
N PRO A 11 -24.20 2.98 -9.93
CA PRO A 11 -23.19 3.08 -10.96
C PRO A 11 -23.23 1.86 -11.87
N SER A 12 -23.25 2.08 -13.18
CA SER A 12 -23.11 0.97 -14.13
C SER A 12 -21.72 0.33 -14.01
N LEU A 13 -21.57 -0.90 -14.51
CA LEU A 13 -20.27 -1.57 -14.52
C LEU A 13 -19.19 -0.75 -15.27
N LEU A 14 -19.59 -0.02 -16.32
CA LEU A 14 -18.69 0.90 -17.03
C LEU A 14 -18.28 2.09 -16.16
N ASP A 15 -19.20 2.62 -15.35
CA ASP A 15 -18.93 3.72 -14.43
C ASP A 15 -17.93 3.33 -13.33
N ALA A 16 -18.00 2.10 -12.82
CA ALA A 16 -17.03 1.60 -11.85
C ALA A 16 -15.67 1.29 -12.48
N LEU A 17 -15.65 0.79 -13.71
CA LEU A 17 -14.40 0.45 -14.39
C LEU A 17 -13.60 1.67 -14.85
N LEU A 18 -14.26 2.78 -15.19
CA LEU A 18 -13.59 3.90 -15.83
C LEU A 18 -12.53 4.59 -14.94
N PRO A 19 -12.77 4.92 -13.66
CA PRO A 19 -11.74 5.43 -12.76
C PRO A 19 -10.62 4.41 -12.51
N LEU A 20 -10.97 3.13 -12.40
CA LEU A 20 -10.02 2.05 -12.16
C LEU A 20 -9.06 1.89 -13.35
N LEU A 21 -9.60 1.81 -14.58
CA LEU A 21 -8.80 1.72 -15.79
C LEU A 21 -7.96 2.97 -16.01
N THR A 22 -8.51 4.15 -15.74
CA THR A 22 -7.77 5.41 -15.80
C THR A 22 -6.56 5.36 -14.87
N LEU A 23 -6.77 4.91 -13.63
CA LEU A 23 -5.70 4.76 -12.64
C LEU A 23 -4.63 3.77 -13.11
N VAL A 24 -5.03 2.54 -13.49
CA VAL A 24 -4.10 1.48 -13.89
C VAL A 24 -3.27 1.91 -15.10
N VAL A 25 -3.90 2.48 -16.13
CA VAL A 25 -3.19 2.94 -17.33
C VAL A 25 -2.24 4.09 -16.99
N MET A 26 -2.67 5.06 -16.20
CA MET A 26 -1.80 6.18 -15.82
C MET A 26 -0.62 5.74 -14.94
N LEU A 27 -0.82 4.80 -14.01
CA LEU A 27 0.27 4.26 -13.21
C LEU A 27 1.26 3.46 -14.06
N TYR A 28 0.76 2.64 -14.99
CA TYR A 28 1.62 1.93 -15.95
C TYR A 28 2.47 2.91 -16.77
N LEU A 29 1.85 3.94 -17.36
CA LEU A 29 2.55 4.96 -18.13
C LEU A 29 3.53 5.76 -17.28
N SER A 30 3.18 6.03 -16.01
CA SER A 30 4.07 6.72 -15.07
C SER A 30 5.35 5.93 -14.82
N VAL A 31 5.24 4.61 -14.63
CA VAL A 31 6.42 3.75 -14.46
C VAL A 31 7.18 3.57 -15.78
N GLU A 32 6.51 3.48 -16.92
CA GLU A 32 7.17 3.36 -18.23
C GLU A 32 8.00 4.60 -18.57
N LEU A 33 7.46 5.79 -18.32
CA LEU A 33 8.09 7.06 -18.68
C LEU A 33 9.12 7.54 -17.66
N TYR A 34 8.88 7.28 -16.37
CA TYR A 34 9.68 7.85 -15.27
C TYR A 34 10.39 6.81 -14.40
N GLY A 35 10.15 5.50 -14.59
CA GLY A 35 10.80 4.45 -13.80
C GLY A 35 10.55 4.59 -12.30
N GLU A 36 11.61 4.47 -11.50
CA GLU A 36 11.55 4.65 -10.04
C GLU A 36 11.17 6.09 -9.64
N ASP A 37 11.50 7.07 -10.48
CA ASP A 37 11.19 8.49 -10.22
C ASP A 37 9.69 8.80 -10.35
N SER A 38 8.88 7.87 -10.86
CA SER A 38 7.43 8.04 -10.96
C SER A 38 6.77 8.34 -9.61
N SER A 39 7.39 7.91 -8.51
CA SER A 39 6.92 8.10 -7.14
C SER A 39 7.08 9.53 -6.62
N TYR A 40 7.92 10.37 -7.26
CA TYR A 40 8.14 11.76 -6.83
C TYR A 40 7.09 12.75 -7.35
N GLY A 41 6.18 12.34 -8.24
CA GLY A 41 5.10 13.22 -8.69
C GLY A 41 4.09 12.58 -9.65
N ALA A 42 4.56 11.77 -10.61
CA ALA A 42 3.70 11.22 -11.66
C ALA A 42 2.56 10.36 -11.09
N ASN A 43 2.86 9.51 -10.09
CA ASN A 43 1.86 8.69 -9.41
C ASN A 43 0.79 9.54 -8.69
N GLN A 44 1.18 10.67 -8.10
CA GLN A 44 0.27 11.60 -7.42
C GLN A 44 -0.68 12.24 -8.42
N ILE A 45 -0.18 12.65 -9.59
CA ILE A 45 -1.01 13.18 -10.67
C ILE A 45 -1.98 12.11 -11.18
N ALA A 46 -1.52 10.87 -11.39
CA ALA A 46 -2.36 9.75 -11.79
C ALA A 46 -3.53 9.52 -10.81
N LEU A 47 -3.25 9.52 -9.51
CA LEU A 47 -4.25 9.37 -8.45
C LEU A 47 -5.26 10.53 -8.45
N LEU A 48 -4.81 11.78 -8.63
CA LEU A 48 -5.68 12.95 -8.69
C LEU A 48 -6.61 12.90 -9.90
N VAL A 49 -6.09 12.53 -11.07
CA VAL A 49 -6.90 12.40 -12.29
C VAL A 49 -7.94 11.28 -12.14
N ALA A 50 -7.55 10.11 -11.64
CA ALA A 50 -8.49 9.01 -11.40
C ALA A 50 -9.57 9.39 -10.37
N SER A 51 -9.20 10.10 -9.30
CA SER A 51 -10.15 10.60 -8.29
C SER A 51 -11.11 11.64 -8.87
N PHE A 52 -10.63 12.53 -9.74
CA PHE A 52 -11.46 13.48 -10.45
C PHE A 52 -12.48 12.79 -11.36
N VAL A 53 -12.04 11.76 -12.09
CA VAL A 53 -12.94 10.93 -12.91
C VAL A 53 -13.99 10.23 -12.05
N ALA A 54 -13.60 9.66 -10.90
CA ALA A 54 -14.55 9.07 -9.95
C ALA A 54 -15.58 10.09 -9.42
N ALA A 55 -15.13 11.30 -9.10
CA ALA A 55 -16.02 12.38 -8.66
C ALA A 55 -17.04 12.77 -9.75
N LEU A 56 -16.60 12.93 -11.01
CA LEU A 56 -17.50 13.21 -12.13
C LEU A 56 -18.56 12.11 -12.32
N ILE A 57 -18.16 10.85 -12.18
CA ILE A 57 -19.07 9.71 -12.28
C ILE A 57 -20.05 9.68 -11.11
N GLY A 58 -19.60 10.05 -9.90
CA GLY A 58 -20.47 10.21 -8.75
C GLY A 58 -21.55 11.26 -9.00
N LEU A 59 -21.15 12.45 -9.44
CA LEU A 59 -22.07 13.55 -9.78
C LEU A 59 -23.03 13.15 -10.91
N LYS A 60 -22.54 12.47 -11.95
CA LYS A 60 -23.37 11.93 -13.05
C LYS A 60 -24.47 10.98 -12.55
N ASN A 61 -24.19 10.20 -11.51
CA ASN A 61 -25.10 9.22 -10.92
C ASN A 61 -25.96 9.77 -9.79
N GLY A 62 -25.96 11.09 -9.57
CA GLY A 62 -26.85 11.75 -8.62
C GLY A 62 -26.27 11.95 -7.22
N LEU A 63 -24.98 11.73 -6.99
CA LEU A 63 -24.35 12.19 -5.75
C LEU A 63 -24.30 13.72 -5.73
N SER A 64 -24.63 14.32 -4.59
CA SER A 64 -24.45 15.75 -4.40
C SER A 64 -22.96 16.10 -4.29
N TRP A 65 -22.63 17.36 -4.54
CA TRP A 65 -21.26 17.84 -4.37
C TRP A 65 -20.81 17.70 -2.91
N GLU A 66 -21.70 17.96 -1.95
CA GLU A 66 -21.41 17.81 -0.52
C GLU A 66 -21.04 16.36 -0.18
N ALA A 67 -21.75 15.37 -0.75
CA ALA A 67 -21.42 13.96 -0.53
C ALA A 67 -20.04 13.57 -1.10
N VAL A 68 -19.66 14.16 -2.24
CA VAL A 68 -18.33 13.97 -2.83
C VAL A 68 -17.25 14.62 -1.96
N GLU A 69 -17.49 15.84 -1.48
CA GLU A 69 -16.58 16.56 -0.58
C GLU A 69 -16.38 15.79 0.73
N ASP A 70 -17.46 15.30 1.35
CA ASP A 70 -17.40 14.48 2.56
C ASP A 70 -16.59 13.19 2.34
N ALA A 71 -16.74 12.54 1.18
CA ALA A 71 -15.95 11.37 0.83
C ALA A 71 -14.46 11.70 0.68
N ILE A 72 -14.12 12.85 0.09
CA ILE A 72 -12.73 13.33 -0.02
C ILE A 72 -12.15 13.59 1.38
N VAL A 73 -12.87 14.32 2.24
CA VAL A 73 -12.45 14.62 3.62
C VAL A 73 -12.26 13.34 4.43
N HIS A 74 -13.17 12.38 4.29
CA HIS A 74 -13.05 11.08 4.92
C HIS A 74 -11.80 10.33 4.47
N GLY A 75 -11.52 10.31 3.16
CA GLY A 75 -10.31 9.71 2.59
C GLY A 75 -9.03 10.34 3.15
N VAL A 76 -8.97 11.67 3.22
CA VAL A 76 -7.83 12.40 3.79
C VAL A 76 -7.65 12.10 5.28
N SER A 77 -8.74 12.03 6.04
CA SER A 77 -8.70 11.70 7.47
C SER A 77 -8.12 10.29 7.71
N MET A 78 -8.56 9.31 6.91
CA MET A 78 -8.04 7.95 6.95
C MET A 78 -6.55 7.89 6.62
N ALA A 79 -6.12 8.60 5.56
CA ALA A 79 -4.71 8.67 5.18
C ALA A 79 -3.85 9.33 6.26
N THR A 80 -4.33 10.41 6.87
CA THR A 80 -3.62 11.15 7.93
C THR A 80 -3.33 10.25 9.14
N LYS A 81 -4.31 9.44 9.56
CA LYS A 81 -4.11 8.46 10.64
C LYS A 81 -3.01 7.44 10.30
N ALA A 82 -3.02 6.91 9.08
CA ALA A 82 -1.99 5.96 8.62
C ALA A 82 -0.60 6.60 8.59
N THR A 83 -0.49 7.87 8.16
CA THR A 83 0.78 8.62 8.13
C THR A 83 1.40 8.72 9.53
N PHE A 84 0.61 9.03 10.56
CA PHE A 84 1.14 9.08 11.94
C PHE A 84 1.61 7.71 12.43
N ILE A 85 0.92 6.63 12.06
CA ILE A 85 1.36 5.26 12.40
C ILE A 85 2.71 4.97 11.71
N LEU A 86 2.81 5.23 10.41
CA LEU A 86 4.04 5.00 9.65
C LEU A 86 5.20 5.87 10.16
N LEU A 87 4.93 7.10 10.61
CA LEU A 87 5.92 7.98 11.23
C LEU A 87 6.48 7.37 12.53
N MET A 88 5.59 6.89 13.42
CA MET A 88 6.00 6.26 14.67
C MET A 88 6.77 4.96 14.43
N VAL A 89 6.32 4.15 13.47
CA VAL A 89 7.02 2.93 13.05
C VAL A 89 8.40 3.27 12.49
N GLY A 90 8.51 4.30 11.65
CA GLY A 90 9.80 4.76 11.11
C GLY A 90 10.76 5.22 12.21
N ALA A 91 10.27 6.01 13.17
CA ALA A 91 11.07 6.45 14.32
C ALA A 91 11.55 5.26 15.18
N LEU A 92 10.70 4.26 15.39
CA LEU A 92 11.05 3.03 16.11
C LEU A 92 12.13 2.24 15.36
N ILE A 93 11.95 2.01 14.06
CA ILE A 93 12.93 1.29 13.23
C ILE A 93 14.27 2.03 13.22
N GLY A 94 14.26 3.36 13.07
CA GLY A 94 15.48 4.17 13.13
C GLY A 94 16.21 4.03 14.47
N THR A 95 15.46 4.01 15.58
CA THR A 95 16.02 3.79 16.92
C THR A 95 16.64 2.38 17.03
N TRP A 96 15.99 1.36 16.49
CA TRP A 96 16.51 -0.01 16.48
C TRP A 96 17.77 -0.18 15.63
N ILE A 97 17.85 0.53 14.50
CA ILE A 97 19.05 0.55 13.66
C ILE A 97 20.21 1.16 14.46
N LEU A 98 20.02 2.32 15.09
CA LEU A 98 21.05 2.97 15.91
C LEU A 98 21.47 2.13 17.13
N ALA A 99 20.51 1.43 17.74
CA ALA A 99 20.77 0.53 18.87
C ALA A 99 21.40 -0.82 18.46
N GLY A 100 21.60 -1.08 17.16
CA GLY A 100 22.15 -2.34 16.66
C GLY A 100 21.17 -3.52 16.68
N ILE A 101 19.89 -3.30 17.03
CA ILE A 101 18.86 -4.35 17.10
C ILE A 101 18.57 -4.90 15.70
N VAL A 102 18.29 -4.02 14.72
CA VAL A 102 18.03 -4.45 13.33
C VAL A 102 19.23 -5.18 12.71
N PRO A 103 20.48 -4.65 12.79
CA PRO A 103 21.67 -5.37 12.33
C PRO A 103 21.83 -6.75 12.96
N THR A 104 21.59 -6.87 14.27
CA THR A 104 21.67 -8.15 14.98
C THR A 104 20.60 -9.13 14.50
N LEU A 105 19.37 -8.66 14.24
CA LEU A 105 18.30 -9.48 13.67
C LEU A 105 18.63 -9.97 12.26
N ILE A 106 19.32 -9.16 11.44
CA ILE A 106 19.78 -9.57 10.10
C ILE A 106 20.83 -10.68 10.22
N ASP A 107 21.83 -10.50 11.08
CA ASP A 107 22.91 -11.47 11.29
C ASP A 107 22.37 -12.84 11.77
N TYR A 108 21.53 -12.83 12.81
CA TYR A 108 20.86 -14.05 13.26
C TYR A 108 19.87 -14.60 12.23
N GLY A 109 19.15 -13.74 11.51
CA GLY A 109 18.24 -14.15 10.45
C GLY A 109 18.94 -14.98 9.37
N MET A 110 20.12 -14.54 8.92
CA MET A 110 20.95 -15.29 7.95
C MET A 110 21.41 -16.65 8.50
N SER A 111 21.65 -16.76 9.80
CA SER A 111 22.05 -18.03 10.43
C SER A 111 20.90 -19.02 10.59
N ILE A 112 19.66 -18.53 10.72
CA ILE A 112 18.47 -19.34 11.00
C ILE A 112 17.71 -19.69 9.71
N LEU A 113 17.67 -18.78 8.74
CA LEU A 113 16.94 -18.97 7.47
C LEU A 113 17.83 -19.63 6.42
N SER A 114 17.48 -20.84 6.02
CA SER A 114 18.09 -21.46 4.84
C SER A 114 17.67 -20.70 3.56
N PRO A 115 18.60 -20.36 2.66
CA PRO A 115 18.28 -19.76 1.36
C PRO A 115 17.24 -20.58 0.56
N SER A 116 17.22 -21.90 0.73
CA SER A 116 16.35 -22.82 -0.03
C SER A 116 14.86 -22.66 0.27
N ILE A 117 14.50 -22.15 1.46
CA ILE A 117 13.10 -21.97 1.88
C ILE A 117 12.75 -20.49 2.10
N PHE A 118 13.68 -19.58 1.86
CA PHE A 118 13.60 -18.20 2.29
C PHE A 118 12.31 -17.51 1.84
N TYR A 119 11.97 -17.55 0.55
CA TYR A 119 10.77 -16.88 0.05
C TYR A 119 9.47 -17.44 0.66
N ALA A 120 9.37 -18.76 0.82
CA ALA A 120 8.21 -19.39 1.46
C ALA A 120 8.12 -19.03 2.95
N ALA A 121 9.26 -19.00 3.64
CA ALA A 121 9.35 -18.58 5.03
C ALA A 121 8.99 -17.10 5.19
N SER A 122 9.48 -16.21 4.32
CA SER A 122 9.13 -14.79 4.30
C SER A 122 7.62 -14.59 4.19
N CYS A 123 6.97 -15.29 3.25
CA CYS A 123 5.52 -15.25 3.10
C CYS A 123 4.80 -15.70 4.38
N LEU A 124 5.20 -16.85 4.95
CA LEU A 124 4.56 -17.40 6.14
C LEU A 124 4.76 -16.51 7.38
N ILE A 125 5.95 -15.97 7.57
CA ILE A 125 6.27 -15.03 8.66
C ILE A 125 5.38 -13.78 8.53
N CYS A 126 5.30 -13.20 7.32
CA CYS A 126 4.44 -12.04 7.09
C CYS A 126 2.95 -12.34 7.32
N ALA A 127 2.47 -13.54 6.96
CA ALA A 127 1.09 -13.94 7.23
C ALA A 127 0.81 -14.10 8.73
N ILE A 128 1.68 -14.80 9.48
CA ILE A 128 1.51 -14.99 10.92
C ILE A 128 1.53 -13.64 11.65
N VAL A 129 2.44 -12.76 11.28
CA VAL A 129 2.54 -11.44 11.91
C VAL A 129 1.40 -10.53 11.46
N GLY A 130 0.93 -10.67 10.22
CA GLY A 130 -0.30 -10.01 9.73
C GLY A 130 -1.52 -10.37 10.57
N LEU A 131 -1.70 -11.66 10.87
CA LEU A 131 -2.77 -12.12 11.76
C LEU A 131 -2.64 -11.56 13.19
N ALA A 132 -1.42 -11.42 13.70
CA ALA A 132 -1.18 -10.89 15.03
C ALA A 132 -1.35 -9.36 15.14
N ILE A 133 -0.90 -8.61 14.13
CA ILE A 133 -0.93 -7.13 14.11
C ILE A 133 -2.27 -6.60 13.57
N GLY A 134 -2.91 -7.31 12.65
CA GLY A 134 -4.15 -6.90 11.99
C GLY A 134 -3.98 -5.81 10.92
N SER A 135 -2.75 -5.53 10.46
CA SER A 135 -2.46 -4.49 9.47
C SER A 135 -1.33 -4.90 8.51
N SER A 136 -1.70 -5.17 7.25
CA SER A 136 -0.77 -5.55 6.17
C SER A 136 0.29 -4.49 5.89
N TRP A 137 -0.07 -3.21 5.93
CA TRP A 137 0.86 -2.09 5.73
C TRP A 137 1.92 -2.02 6.82
N THR A 138 1.55 -2.30 8.07
CA THR A 138 2.49 -2.33 9.18
C THR A 138 3.46 -3.50 9.05
N VAL A 139 2.99 -4.68 8.62
CA VAL A 139 3.84 -5.85 8.38
C VAL A 139 4.86 -5.59 7.27
N ALA A 140 4.40 -5.09 6.13
CA ALA A 140 5.27 -4.78 5.00
C ALA A 140 6.35 -3.76 5.39
N GLY A 141 5.98 -2.71 6.15
CA GLY A 141 6.91 -1.65 6.56
C GLY A 141 7.90 -2.03 7.67
N THR A 142 7.63 -3.07 8.46
CA THR A 142 8.51 -3.49 9.58
C THR A 142 9.32 -4.72 9.21
N ILE A 143 8.65 -5.88 9.14
CA ILE A 143 9.28 -7.17 8.87
C ILE A 143 9.61 -7.29 7.39
N GLY A 144 8.76 -6.77 6.50
CA GLY A 144 8.99 -6.82 5.07
C GLY A 144 10.32 -6.20 4.65
N ILE A 145 10.60 -4.97 5.12
CA ILE A 145 11.87 -4.28 4.85
C ILE A 145 13.06 -5.06 5.41
N ALA A 146 12.95 -5.61 6.61
CA ALA A 146 14.01 -6.43 7.21
C ALA A 146 14.29 -7.69 6.38
N LEU A 147 13.24 -8.38 5.91
CA LEU A 147 13.38 -9.55 5.04
C LEU A 147 14.00 -9.18 3.69
N ILE A 148 13.63 -8.05 3.09
CA ILE A 148 14.25 -7.55 1.86
C ILE A 148 15.75 -7.26 2.08
N ALA A 149 16.12 -6.68 3.22
CA ALA A 149 17.52 -6.46 3.57
C ALA A 149 18.30 -7.78 3.75
N ILE A 150 17.71 -8.77 4.43
CA ILE A 150 18.29 -10.11 4.58
C ILE A 150 18.46 -10.79 3.22
N ALA A 151 17.46 -10.69 2.33
CA ALA A 151 17.52 -11.24 0.99
C ALA A 151 18.71 -10.69 0.21
N GLY A 152 18.91 -9.37 0.23
CA GLY A 152 20.06 -8.72 -0.38
C GLY A 152 21.39 -9.20 0.21
N ALA A 153 21.47 -9.35 1.54
CA ALA A 153 22.67 -9.85 2.22
C ALA A 153 22.99 -11.31 1.88
N MET A 154 21.97 -12.14 1.61
CA MET A 154 22.10 -13.54 1.21
C MET A 154 22.28 -13.73 -0.30
N GLY A 155 22.25 -12.66 -1.10
CA GLY A 155 22.32 -12.74 -2.57
C GLY A 155 21.04 -13.29 -3.22
N LEU A 156 19.91 -13.21 -2.54
CA LEU A 156 18.59 -13.59 -3.03
C LEU A 156 17.91 -12.39 -3.71
N SER A 157 16.95 -12.66 -4.60
CA SER A 157 16.23 -11.63 -5.36
C SER A 157 15.34 -10.79 -4.44
N PRO A 158 15.61 -9.48 -4.30
CA PRO A 158 14.75 -8.57 -3.54
C PRO A 158 13.34 -8.48 -4.12
N GLU A 159 13.19 -8.66 -5.44
CA GLU A 159 11.91 -8.59 -6.15
C GLU A 159 11.00 -9.76 -5.77
N ILE A 160 11.56 -10.98 -5.75
CA ILE A 160 10.83 -12.18 -5.31
C ILE A 160 10.51 -12.08 -3.82
N THR A 161 11.44 -11.55 -3.00
CA THR A 161 11.18 -11.30 -1.58
C THR A 161 10.05 -10.28 -1.38
N ALA A 162 10.02 -9.19 -2.13
CA ALA A 162 8.93 -8.21 -2.07
C ALA A 162 7.59 -8.88 -2.43
N GLY A 163 7.55 -9.72 -3.46
CA GLY A 163 6.38 -10.51 -3.82
C GLY A 163 5.92 -11.45 -2.68
N ALA A 164 6.86 -12.14 -2.03
CA ALA A 164 6.57 -13.03 -0.91
C ALA A 164 6.04 -12.26 0.33
N VAL A 165 6.64 -11.11 0.65
CA VAL A 165 6.22 -10.24 1.74
C VAL A 165 4.80 -9.72 1.51
N ILE A 166 4.50 -9.21 0.31
CA ILE A 166 3.16 -8.70 -0.02
C ILE A 166 2.15 -9.86 0.03
N SER A 167 2.48 -11.02 -0.53
CA SER A 167 1.61 -12.19 -0.50
C SER A 167 1.26 -12.62 0.92
N GLY A 168 2.25 -12.61 1.83
CA GLY A 168 2.02 -12.93 3.23
C GLY A 168 1.26 -11.85 3.99
N ALA A 169 1.60 -10.57 3.78
CA ALA A 169 1.01 -9.47 4.53
C ALA A 169 -0.49 -9.26 4.24
N TYR A 170 -0.95 -9.60 3.04
CA TYR A 170 -2.35 -9.40 2.60
C TYR A 170 -3.22 -10.67 2.65
N PHE A 171 -2.70 -11.78 3.20
CA PHE A 171 -3.46 -13.02 3.38
C PHE A 171 -4.35 -13.00 4.63
#